data_AF-A0A4R2ILW0-F1
#
_entry.id   AF-A0A4R2ILW0-F1
#
_cell.length_a   1.000
_cell.length_b   1.000
_cell.length_c   1.000
_cell.angle_alpha   90.00
_cell.angle_beta   90.00
_cell.angle_gamma   90.00
#
_symmetry.space_group_name_H-M   'P 1'
#
loop_
_entity.id
_entity.type
_entity.pdbx_description
1 polymer ?
#
loop_
_entity_poly.entity_id
_entity_poly.type
_entity_poly.pdbx_seq_one_letter_code
_entity_poly.pdbx_strand_id
1 'polypeptide(L)'
;MVLAEDLVASGFMGDATVEVAALRRDATRSDAEPLVLDMLAECGVDLPIPEDEDAEYRLLLTAFGFWDLPIVDFYSPFLHHLPSWDEQDALEHTLIHLFDDLDHATDPAQKHEIVQRMRAAVRDALA
;
A
#
# COMPACT_ATOMS: atom_id res chain seq x y z
N MET A 1 -8.73 -0.83 -12.85
CA MET A 1 -7.59 -0.43 -13.69
C MET A 1 -7.98 0.80 -14.51
N VAL A 2 -8.40 1.85 -13.80
CA VAL A 2 -8.92 3.09 -14.39
C VAL A 2 -7.77 4.02 -14.79
N LEU A 3 -6.65 3.96 -14.05
CA LEU A 3 -5.47 4.79 -14.30
C LEU A 3 -4.88 4.62 -15.71
N ALA A 4 -4.63 3.38 -16.17
CA ALA A 4 -4.07 3.13 -17.50
C ALA A 4 -5.02 3.60 -18.61
N GLU A 5 -6.32 3.34 -18.48
CA GLU A 5 -7.36 3.80 -19.40
C GLU A 5 -7.41 5.34 -19.46
N ASP A 6 -7.32 6.01 -18.30
CA ASP A 6 -7.30 7.47 -18.18
C ASP A 6 -6.01 8.08 -18.78
N LEU A 7 -4.85 7.47 -18.54
CA LEU A 7 -3.57 7.89 -19.11
C LEU A 7 -3.62 7.84 -20.64
N VAL A 8 -4.11 6.73 -21.22
CA VAL A 8 -4.31 6.62 -22.67
C VAL A 8 -5.31 7.66 -23.18
N ALA A 9 -6.43 7.86 -22.49
CA ALA A 9 -7.42 8.89 -22.85
C ALA A 9 -6.86 10.31 -22.79
N SER A 10 -5.89 10.57 -21.91
CA SER A 10 -5.16 11.84 -21.81
C SER A 10 -4.07 12.03 -22.87
N GLY A 11 -3.79 11.01 -23.69
CA GLY A 11 -2.79 11.03 -24.76
C GLY A 11 -1.42 10.45 -24.37
N PHE A 12 -1.29 9.84 -23.19
CA PHE A 12 -0.08 9.08 -22.83
C PHE A 12 -0.12 7.72 -23.52
N MET A 13 0.79 7.51 -24.48
CA MET A 13 0.79 6.33 -25.36
C MET A 13 2.06 5.49 -25.15
N GLY A 14 2.48 5.30 -23.89
CA GLY A 14 3.51 4.33 -23.56
C GLY A 14 3.04 2.91 -23.88
N ASP A 15 3.94 2.07 -24.37
CA ASP A 15 3.62 0.73 -24.85
C ASP A 15 3.05 -0.12 -23.69
N ALA A 16 3.71 -0.11 -22.53
CA ALA A 16 3.24 -0.83 -21.35
C ALA A 16 1.92 -0.25 -20.82
N THR A 17 1.75 1.07 -20.87
CA THR A 17 0.48 1.71 -20.49
C THR A 17 -0.70 1.27 -21.36
N VAL A 18 -0.49 1.15 -22.67
CA VAL A 18 -1.50 0.65 -23.60
C VAL A 18 -1.78 -0.84 -23.37
N GLU A 19 -0.74 -1.63 -23.11
CA GLU A 19 -0.87 -3.06 -22.80
C GLU A 19 -1.66 -3.29 -21.52
N VAL A 20 -1.35 -2.52 -20.46
CA VAL A 20 -2.15 -2.52 -19.24
C VAL A 20 -3.58 -2.13 -19.58
N ALA A 21 -3.84 -0.99 -20.23
CA ALA A 21 -5.19 -0.55 -20.60
C ALA A 21 -6.00 -1.58 -21.41
N ALA A 22 -5.33 -2.43 -22.19
CA ALA A 22 -5.93 -3.48 -22.99
C ALA A 22 -6.14 -4.81 -22.22
N LEU A 23 -5.67 -4.93 -20.97
CA LEU A 23 -5.84 -6.12 -20.17
C LEU A 23 -7.32 -6.47 -20.00
N ARG A 24 -7.63 -7.75 -20.18
CA ARG A 24 -8.96 -8.26 -19.91
C ARG A 24 -9.27 -8.10 -18.42
N ARG A 25 -10.54 -7.84 -18.11
CA ARG A 25 -11.01 -7.68 -16.72
C ARG A 25 -10.83 -8.95 -15.86
N ASP A 26 -10.64 -10.10 -16.50
CA ASP A 26 -10.39 -11.41 -15.87
C ASP A 26 -8.92 -11.84 -15.88
N ALA A 27 -7.99 -10.95 -16.27
CA ALA A 27 -6.56 -11.21 -16.21
C ALA A 27 -6.12 -11.56 -14.78
N THR A 28 -5.21 -12.53 -14.66
CA THR A 28 -4.68 -12.90 -13.35
C THR A 28 -3.66 -11.88 -12.88
N ARG A 29 -3.40 -11.84 -11.56
CA ARG A 29 -2.35 -10.98 -11.00
C ARG A 29 -1.00 -11.23 -11.67
N SER A 30 -0.62 -12.50 -11.87
CA SER A 30 0.66 -12.86 -12.47
C SER A 30 0.82 -12.38 -13.90
N ASP A 31 -0.27 -12.27 -14.66
CA ASP A 31 -0.22 -11.74 -16.03
C ASP A 31 -0.15 -10.21 -16.04
N ALA A 32 -0.80 -9.56 -15.08
CA ALA A 32 -0.90 -8.11 -15.00
C ALA A 32 0.32 -7.44 -14.33
N GLU A 33 0.93 -8.10 -13.35
CA GLU A 33 1.96 -7.52 -12.48
C GLU A 33 3.18 -7.01 -13.27
N PRO A 34 3.81 -7.77 -14.19
CA PRO A 34 4.92 -7.26 -14.99
C PRO A 34 4.54 -6.01 -15.79
N LEU A 35 3.36 -6.02 -16.42
CA LEU A 35 2.87 -4.92 -17.24
C LEU A 35 2.61 -3.65 -16.42
N VAL A 36 2.07 -3.80 -15.21
CA VAL A 36 1.85 -2.68 -14.29
C VAL A 36 3.17 -2.08 -13.83
N LEU A 37 4.19 -2.90 -13.55
CA LEU A 37 5.53 -2.42 -13.19
C LEU A 37 6.17 -1.64 -14.35
N ASP A 38 6.08 -2.16 -15.57
CA ASP A 38 6.60 -1.49 -16.76
C ASP A 38 5.87 -0.16 -17.02
N MET A 39 4.53 -0.13 -16.88
CA MET A 39 3.74 1.10 -16.98
C MET A 39 4.15 2.15 -15.94
N LEU A 40 4.41 1.74 -14.70
CA LEU A 40 4.87 2.65 -13.65
C LEU A 40 6.25 3.23 -13.98
N ALA A 41 7.16 2.40 -14.51
CA ALA A 41 8.46 2.86 -14.99
C ALA A 41 8.32 3.86 -16.16
N GLU A 42 7.40 3.65 -17.11
CA GLU A 42 7.09 4.62 -18.18
C GLU A 42 6.62 5.97 -17.62
N CYS A 43 5.90 5.95 -16.50
CA CYS A 43 5.44 7.15 -15.80
C CYS A 43 6.53 7.81 -14.94
N GLY A 44 7.75 7.27 -14.95
CA GLY A 44 8.86 7.73 -14.10
C GLY A 44 8.68 7.39 -12.62
N VAL A 45 7.81 6.43 -12.31
CA VAL A 45 7.60 5.91 -10.96
C VAL A 45 8.54 4.72 -10.77
N ASP A 46 9.61 4.94 -10.03
CA ASP A 46 10.50 3.87 -9.60
C ASP A 46 9.96 3.25 -8.31
N LEU A 47 9.60 1.97 -8.37
CA LEU A 47 9.14 1.24 -7.20
C LEU A 47 10.34 0.63 -6.48
N PRO A 48 10.56 0.95 -5.19
CA PRO A 48 11.66 0.36 -4.45
C PRO A 48 11.47 -1.16 -4.39
N ILE A 49 12.49 -1.89 -4.85
CA ILE A 49 12.57 -3.35 -4.68
C ILE A 49 13.23 -3.59 -3.33
N PRO A 50 12.53 -4.18 -2.34
CA PRO A 50 13.13 -4.44 -1.05
C PRO A 50 14.18 -5.55 -1.17
N GLU A 51 15.33 -5.35 -0.54
CA GLU A 51 16.47 -6.30 -0.57
C GLU A 51 16.44 -7.30 0.60
N ASP A 52 15.69 -6.98 1.66
CA ASP A 52 15.55 -7.75 2.89
C ASP A 52 14.19 -7.52 3.57
N GLU A 53 13.89 -8.32 4.61
CA GLU A 53 12.62 -8.25 5.36
C GLU A 53 12.40 -6.88 6.04
N ASP A 54 13.47 -6.21 6.47
CA ASP A 54 13.37 -4.87 7.08
C ASP A 54 12.98 -3.82 6.02
N ALA A 55 13.51 -3.94 4.80
CA ALA A 55 13.15 -3.09 3.67
C ALA A 55 11.71 -3.38 3.22
N GLU A 56 11.27 -4.63 3.23
CA GLU A 56 9.86 -5.00 2.99
C GLU A 56 8.95 -4.34 4.01
N TYR A 57 9.30 -4.40 5.29
CA TYR A 57 8.52 -3.79 6.35
C TYR A 57 8.46 -2.26 6.23
N ARG A 58 9.59 -1.59 5.97
CA ARG A 58 9.61 -0.13 5.71
C ARG A 58 8.79 0.24 4.48
N LEU A 59 8.81 -0.58 3.43
CA LEU A 59 8.00 -0.38 2.23
C LEU A 59 6.51 -0.52 2.53
N LEU A 60 6.12 -1.53 3.32
CA LEU A 60 4.75 -1.74 3.77
C LEU A 60 4.24 -0.52 4.57
N LEU A 61 5.04 -0.03 5.53
CA LEU A 61 4.73 1.17 6.30
C LEU A 61 4.63 2.39 5.38
N THR A 62 5.54 2.56 4.42
CA THR A 62 5.50 3.66 3.46
C THR A 62 4.23 3.63 2.61
N ALA A 63 3.87 2.47 2.07
CA ALA A 63 2.67 2.28 1.26
C ALA A 63 1.40 2.61 2.06
N PHE A 64 1.35 2.23 3.34
CA PHE A 64 0.25 2.56 4.23
C PHE A 64 0.26 4.01 4.71
N GLY A 65 1.41 4.61 5.02
CA GLY A 65 1.48 6.01 5.47
C GLY A 65 1.17 7.02 4.36
N PHE A 66 1.65 6.75 3.15
CA PHE A 66 1.75 7.74 2.08
C PHE A 66 1.04 7.38 0.77
N TRP A 67 0.82 6.10 0.47
CA TRP A 67 0.25 5.66 -0.83
C TRP A 67 -1.16 5.08 -0.71
N ASP A 68 -1.84 5.39 0.39
CA ASP A 68 -3.22 4.99 0.65
C ASP A 68 -3.49 3.47 0.57
N LEU A 69 -2.48 2.62 0.82
CA LEU A 69 -2.68 1.16 0.89
C LEU A 69 -3.87 0.84 1.82
N PRO A 70 -4.88 0.07 1.37
CA PRO A 70 -6.05 -0.23 2.20
C PRO A 70 -5.68 -0.95 3.49
N ILE A 71 -6.41 -0.68 4.57
CA ILE A 71 -6.16 -1.30 5.89
C ILE A 71 -6.24 -2.83 5.84
N VAL A 72 -7.11 -3.37 4.98
CA VAL A 72 -7.30 -4.82 4.80
C VAL A 72 -6.07 -5.49 4.16
N ASP A 73 -5.33 -4.75 3.33
CA ASP A 73 -4.11 -5.21 2.68
C ASP A 73 -2.87 -4.96 3.54
N PHE A 74 -2.96 -4.05 4.52
CA PHE A 74 -1.89 -3.73 5.45
C PHE A 74 -1.84 -4.66 6.68
N TYR A 75 -3.01 -5.02 7.25
CA TYR A 75 -3.09 -5.68 8.56
C TYR A 75 -2.33 -7.01 8.64
N SER A 76 -2.59 -7.94 7.73
CA SER A 76 -1.96 -9.26 7.78
C SER A 76 -0.45 -9.19 7.54
N PRO A 77 0.07 -8.43 6.55
CA PRO A 77 1.50 -8.22 6.41
C PRO A 77 2.15 -7.55 7.63
N PHE A 78 1.49 -6.56 8.23
CA PHE A 78 2.01 -5.89 9.43
C PHE A 78 2.21 -6.89 10.58
N LEU A 79 1.22 -7.75 10.85
CA LEU A 79 1.35 -8.78 11.88
C LEU A 79 2.43 -9.82 11.59
N HIS A 80 2.74 -10.06 10.31
CA HIS A 80 3.80 -10.98 9.93
C HIS A 80 5.20 -10.43 10.25
N HIS A 81 5.39 -9.12 10.07
CA HIS A 81 6.64 -8.43 10.39
C HIS A 81 6.75 -7.97 11.85
N LEU A 82 5.67 -8.09 12.63
CA LEU A 82 5.63 -7.58 13.99
C LEU A 82 6.67 -8.30 14.87
N PRO A 83 7.64 -7.58 15.46
CA PRO A 83 8.61 -8.17 16.37
C PRO A 83 7.96 -8.76 17.62
N SER A 84 8.73 -9.53 18.38
CA SER A 84 8.28 -9.98 19.70
C SER A 84 8.02 -8.77 20.60
N TRP A 85 7.12 -8.92 21.58
CA TRP A 85 6.62 -7.79 22.39
C TRP A 85 7.73 -6.93 23.03
N ASP A 86 8.83 -7.55 23.48
CA ASP A 86 9.94 -6.86 24.15
C ASP A 86 10.87 -6.12 23.15
N GLU A 87 10.71 -6.38 21.86
CA GLU A 87 11.48 -5.78 20.76
C GLU A 87 10.66 -4.71 20.01
N GLN A 88 9.38 -4.55 20.38
CA GLN A 88 8.49 -3.61 19.70
C GLN A 88 8.84 -2.16 20.02
N ASP A 89 8.77 -1.33 18.99
CA ASP A 89 8.98 0.10 19.13
C ASP A 89 7.68 0.86 19.47
N ALA A 90 7.80 2.17 19.64
CA ALA A 90 6.67 3.02 19.97
C ALA A 90 5.59 3.07 18.87
N LEU A 91 5.99 2.92 17.59
CA LEU A 91 5.06 2.89 16.47
C LEU A 91 4.23 1.61 16.51
N GLU A 92 4.87 0.47 16.70
CA GLU A 92 4.23 -0.84 16.73
C GLU A 92 3.20 -0.94 17.85
N HIS A 93 3.57 -0.51 19.06
CA HIS A 93 2.62 -0.42 20.17
C HIS A 93 1.45 0.51 19.86
N THR A 94 1.71 1.65 19.23
CA THR A 94 0.66 2.60 18.83
C THR A 94 -0.30 1.97 17.81
N LEU A 95 0.24 1.28 16.81
CA LEU A 95 -0.56 0.62 15.78
C LEU A 95 -1.40 -0.51 16.35
N ILE A 96 -0.86 -1.33 17.26
CA ILE A 96 -1.62 -2.40 17.94
C ILE A 96 -2.82 -1.83 18.70
N HIS A 97 -2.62 -0.74 19.46
CA HIS A 97 -3.72 -0.09 20.16
C HIS A 97 -4.78 0.49 19.22
N LEU A 98 -4.36 1.09 18.10
CA LEU A 98 -5.30 1.61 17.11
C LEU A 98 -6.03 0.48 16.35
N PHE A 99 -5.41 -0.68 16.16
CA PHE A 99 -6.10 -1.85 15.63
C PHE A 99 -7.18 -2.36 16.59
N ASP A 100 -6.90 -2.38 17.90
CA ASP A 100 -7.90 -2.74 18.92
C ASP A 100 -9.07 -1.74 18.92
N ASP A 101 -8.78 -0.44 18.88
CA ASP A 101 -9.81 0.61 18.73
C ASP A 101 -10.66 0.39 17.46
N LEU A 102 -10.00 0.02 16.34
CA LEU A 102 -10.66 -0.21 15.05
C LEU A 102 -11.61 -1.41 15.07
N ASP A 103 -11.23 -2.49 15.73
CA ASP A 103 -12.04 -3.71 15.85
C ASP A 103 -13.30 -3.46 16.69
N HIS A 104 -13.18 -2.64 17.74
CA HIS A 104 -14.30 -2.25 18.61
C HIS A 104 -15.20 -1.16 18.01
N ALA A 105 -14.72 -0.39 17.04
CA ALA A 105 -15.52 0.65 16.39
C ALA A 105 -16.67 0.03 15.58
N THR A 106 -17.88 0.58 15.74
CA THR A 106 -19.08 0.12 15.01
C THR A 106 -19.56 1.13 13.97
N ASP A 107 -19.13 2.39 14.07
CA ASP A 107 -19.48 3.47 13.17
C ASP A 107 -18.44 3.63 12.04
N PRO A 108 -18.87 3.73 10.76
CA PRO A 108 -17.94 3.93 9.64
C PRO A 108 -17.09 5.20 9.72
N ALA A 109 -17.61 6.31 10.24
CA ALA A 109 -16.83 7.55 10.35
C ALA A 109 -15.74 7.42 11.42
N GLN A 110 -16.06 6.80 12.55
CA GLN A 110 -15.08 6.44 13.58
C GLN A 110 -13.99 5.51 13.04
N LYS A 111 -14.36 4.46 12.29
CA LYS A 111 -13.37 3.56 11.64
C LYS A 111 -12.43 4.33 10.72
N HIS A 112 -12.98 5.24 9.92
CA HIS A 112 -12.18 6.09 9.04
C HIS A 112 -11.20 6.96 9.83
N GLU A 113 -11.66 7.62 10.91
CA GLU A 113 -10.81 8.44 11.76
C GLU A 113 -9.65 7.65 12.39
N ILE A 114 -9.92 6.44 12.88
CA ILE A 114 -8.90 5.56 13.45
C ILE A 114 -7.85 5.21 12.39
N VAL A 115 -8.27 4.81 11.18
CA VAL A 115 -7.32 4.54 10.07
C VAL A 115 -6.49 5.78 9.73
N GLN A 116 -7.07 6.98 9.72
CA GLN A 116 -6.31 8.21 9.49
C GLN A 116 -5.27 8.48 10.58
N ARG A 117 -5.60 8.19 11.85
CA ARG A 117 -4.65 8.26 12.97
C ARG A 117 -3.52 7.26 12.82
N MET A 118 -3.80 6.04 12.35
CA MET A 118 -2.76 5.04 12.06
C MET A 118 -1.82 5.52 10.96
N ARG A 119 -2.37 6.02 9.85
CA ARG A 119 -1.54 6.58 8.77
C ARG A 119 -0.70 7.76 9.26
N ALA A 120 -1.25 8.62 10.11
CA ALA A 120 -0.50 9.73 10.70
C ALA A 120 0.67 9.25 11.58
N ALA A 121 0.44 8.27 12.46
CA ALA A 121 1.50 7.69 13.29
C ALA A 121 2.65 7.11 12.44
N VAL A 122 2.32 6.42 11.35
CA VAL A 122 3.33 5.89 10.43
C VAL A 122 4.12 7.01 9.75
N ARG A 123 3.45 8.06 9.28
CA ARG A 123 4.13 9.22 8.67
C ARG A 123 5.07 9.93 9.67
N ASP A 124 4.64 10.07 10.92
CA ASP A 124 5.43 10.71 11.97
C ASP A 124 6.67 9.87 12.33
N ALA A 125 6.58 8.54 12.28
CA ALA A 125 7.69 7.65 12.57
C ALA A 125 8.72 7.56 11.43
N LEU A 126 8.32 7.85 10.19
CA LEU A 126 9.18 7.80 9.00
C LEU A 126 9.79 9.16 8.62
N ALA A 127 9.43 10.23 9.33
CA ALA A 127 9.92 11.60 9.11
C ALA A 127 11.27 11.87 9.79
#